data_AF-A0A554JNH4-F1
#
_entry.id   AF-A0A554JNH4-F1
#
_cell.length_a   1.000
_cell.length_b   1.000
_cell.length_c   1.000
_cell.angle_alpha   90.00
_cell.angle_beta   90.00
_cell.angle_gamma   90.00
#
_symmetry.space_group_name_H-M   'P 1'
#
loop_
_entity.id
_entity.type
_entity.pdbx_description
1 polymer ?
#
loop_
_entity_poly.entity_id
_entity_poly.type
_entity_poly.pdbx_seq_one_letter_code
_entity_poly.pdbx_strand_id
1 'polypeptide(L)'
;ETNMKVLYQELIGYSIFTMPNKIVKQTRSMCIVEPYGEFVSDPDGEIMEIKLIDPGEFKENFGWGETGDRIMERALELKKEYDSRISLG
;
A
#
# COMPACT_ATOMS: atom_id res chain seq x y z
N GLU A 1 1.06 7.28 -8.73
CA GLU A 1 1.44 8.25 -7.67
C GLU A 1 0.17 8.87 -7.07
N THR A 2 0.14 9.40 -5.84
CA THR A 2 -1.11 9.91 -5.21
C THR A 2 -0.97 11.28 -4.53
N ASN A 3 0.19 11.93 -4.66
CA ASN A 3 0.54 13.19 -3.98
C ASN A 3 0.28 13.18 -2.45
N MET A 4 0.76 12.14 -1.80
CA MET A 4 0.63 11.94 -0.35
C MET A 4 2.00 12.10 0.32
N LYS A 5 2.05 12.81 1.45
CA LYS A 5 3.26 12.93 2.27
C LYS A 5 3.32 11.76 3.23
N VAL A 6 4.40 11.00 3.19
CA VAL A 6 4.62 9.85 4.08
C VAL A 6 5.10 10.35 5.45
N LEU A 7 4.31 10.07 6.49
CA LEU A 7 4.62 10.40 7.88
C LEU A 7 5.32 9.24 8.58
N TYR A 8 4.94 8.01 8.23
CA TYR A 8 5.52 6.79 8.76
C TYR A 8 5.49 5.70 7.68
N GLN A 9 6.50 4.84 7.66
CA GLN A 9 6.60 3.72 6.75
C GLN A 9 7.14 2.49 7.47
N GLU A 10 6.50 1.34 7.23
CA GLU A 10 6.96 0.05 7.75
C GLU A 10 6.92 -1.02 6.64
N LEU A 11 7.99 -1.80 6.54
CA LEU A 11 8.16 -2.80 5.49
C LEU A 11 7.27 -4.02 5.79
N ILE A 12 6.41 -4.38 4.83
CA ILE A 12 5.62 -5.62 4.88
C ILE A 12 6.47 -6.80 4.39
N GLY A 13 7.22 -6.60 3.31
CA GLY A 13 8.06 -7.63 2.72
C GLY A 13 8.43 -7.33 1.27
N TYR A 14 8.81 -8.37 0.54
CA TYR A 14 9.09 -8.28 -0.89
C TYR A 14 8.58 -9.51 -1.65
N SER A 15 8.31 -9.32 -2.93
CA SER A 15 7.94 -10.37 -3.88
C SER A 15 8.93 -10.39 -5.03
N ILE A 16 9.19 -11.59 -5.55
CA ILE A 16 10.04 -11.80 -6.73
C ILE A 16 9.15 -12.30 -7.86
N PHE A 17 9.15 -11.58 -8.97
CA PHE A 17 8.45 -11.95 -10.19
C PHE A 17 9.49 -12.29 -11.26
N THR A 18 9.48 -13.56 -11.69
CA THR A 18 10.33 -14.01 -12.80
C THR A 18 9.54 -13.88 -14.09
N MET A 19 9.98 -12.99 -14.97
CA MET A 19 9.45 -12.79 -16.32
C MET A 19 10.44 -13.38 -17.34
N PRO A 20 10.01 -13.68 -18.59
CA PRO A 20 10.88 -14.29 -19.60
C PRO A 20 12.24 -13.59 -19.80
N ASN A 21 12.27 -12.25 -19.67
CA ASN A 21 13.47 -11.43 -19.96
C ASN A 21 14.03 -10.71 -18.73
N LYS A 22 13.41 -10.85 -17.54
CA LYS A 22 13.84 -10.11 -16.34
C LYS A 22 13.32 -10.72 -15.05
N ILE A 23 14.06 -10.51 -13.97
CA ILE A 23 13.59 -10.74 -12.61
C ILE A 23 13.24 -9.38 -12.00
N VAL A 24 11.99 -9.22 -11.56
CA VAL A 24 11.52 -8.01 -10.89
C VAL A 24 11.39 -8.32 -9.40
N LYS A 25 12.07 -7.54 -8.57
CA LYS A 25 11.91 -7.58 -7.10
C LYS A 25 11.12 -6.36 -6.70
N GLN A 26 10.00 -6.55 -6.01
CA GLN A 26 9.18 -5.45 -5.54
C GLN A 26 8.99 -5.54 -4.03
N THR A 27 9.22 -4.43 -3.33
CA THR A 27 8.86 -4.31 -1.92
C THR A 27 7.39 -3.94 -1.77
N ARG A 28 6.86 -4.22 -0.59
CA ARG A 28 5.54 -3.78 -0.12
C ARG A 28 5.72 -3.13 1.24
N SER A 29 5.13 -1.96 1.41
CA SER A 29 5.18 -1.22 2.67
C SER A 29 3.79 -0.76 3.06
N MET A 30 3.54 -0.70 4.36
CA MET A 30 2.44 0.06 4.94
C MET A 30 2.95 1.47 5.20
N CYS A 31 2.15 2.48 4.83
CA CYS A 31 2.49 3.88 5.07
C CYS A 31 1.34 4.58 5.80
N ILE A 32 1.70 5.43 6.76
CA ILE A 32 0.80 6.45 7.30
C ILE A 32 1.11 7.73 6.55
N VAL A 33 0.07 8.34 5.99
CA VAL A 33 0.22 9.46 5.07
C VAL A 33 -0.76 10.57 5.40
N GLU A 34 -0.44 11.78 4.96
CA GLU A 34 -1.37 12.90 4.90
C GLU A 34 -1.43 13.44 3.45
N PRO A 35 -2.57 14.01 3.02
CA PRO A 35 -2.66 14.69 1.74
C PRO A 35 -1.60 15.80 1.65
N TYR A 36 -0.77 15.77 0.60
CA TYR A 36 0.21 16.83 0.33
C TYR A 36 -0.29 17.85 -0.71
N GLY A 37 -1.37 17.51 -1.40
CA GLY A 37 -2.05 18.34 -2.39
C GLY A 37 -2.98 17.48 -3.25
N GLU A 38 -3.58 18.09 -4.26
CA GLU A 38 -4.36 17.34 -5.24
C GLU A 38 -3.47 16.42 -6.06
N PHE A 39 -4.06 15.35 -6.60
CA PHE A 39 -3.36 14.49 -7.55
C PHE A 39 -3.04 15.29 -8.83
N VAL A 40 -1.75 15.46 -9.14
CA VAL A 40 -1.31 16.41 -10.18
C VAL A 40 -1.21 15.76 -11.56
N SER A 41 -0.65 14.55 -11.63
CA SER A 41 -0.42 13.86 -12.89
C SER A 41 -0.11 12.39 -12.67
N ASP A 42 -0.40 11.59 -13.69
CA ASP A 42 0.10 10.23 -13.84
C ASP A 42 1.12 10.18 -15.00
N PRO A 43 2.43 10.29 -14.72
CA PRO A 43 3.44 10.36 -15.78
C PRO A 43 3.48 9.13 -16.69
N ASP A 44 3.11 7.96 -16.16
CA ASP A 44 3.10 6.69 -16.89
C ASP A 44 1.74 6.39 -17.56
N GLY A 45 0.68 7.13 -17.22
CA GLY A 45 -0.65 7.02 -17.81
C GLY A 45 -1.40 5.71 -17.51
N GLU A 46 -1.03 4.99 -16.45
CA GLU A 46 -1.61 3.72 -16.02
C GLU A 46 -2.76 3.84 -14.98
N ILE A 47 -2.95 5.01 -14.37
CA ILE A 47 -3.92 5.28 -13.32
C ILE A 47 -5.24 5.76 -13.93
N MET A 48 -6.28 4.94 -13.75
CA MET A 48 -7.64 5.31 -14.16
C MET A 48 -8.38 6.11 -13.09
N GLU A 49 -8.18 5.78 -11.81
CA GLU A 49 -8.90 6.41 -10.69
C GLU A 49 -8.15 6.18 -9.37
N ILE A 50 -8.25 7.14 -8.44
CA ILE A 50 -7.77 7.01 -7.06
C ILE A 50 -8.96 7.07 -6.13
N LYS A 51 -9.12 6.06 -5.26
CA LYS A 51 -10.17 5.99 -4.24
C LYS A 51 -9.59 5.73 -2.86
N LEU A 52 -10.19 6.36 -1.87
CA LEU A 52 -10.10 5.91 -0.49
C LEU A 52 -11.16 4.82 -0.30
N ILE A 53 -10.74 3.67 0.19
CA ILE A 53 -11.60 2.52 0.44
C ILE A 53 -11.49 2.12 1.91
N ASP A 54 -12.52 1.47 2.42
CA ASP A 54 -12.40 0.72 3.67
C ASP A 54 -11.49 -0.49 3.43
N PRO A 55 -10.42 -0.69 4.22
CA PRO A 55 -9.59 -1.89 4.12
C PRO A 55 -10.38 -3.20 4.26
N GLY A 56 -11.53 -3.23 4.94
CA GLY A 56 -12.41 -4.41 5.04
C GLY A 56 -13.12 -4.77 3.73
N GLU A 57 -13.31 -3.77 2.85
CA GLU A 57 -13.99 -3.90 1.56
C GLU A 57 -13.00 -4.00 0.39
N PHE A 58 -11.70 -4.14 0.68
CA PHE A 58 -10.67 -4.11 -0.37
C PHE A 58 -10.88 -5.18 -1.46
N LYS A 59 -11.44 -6.33 -1.08
CA LYS A 59 -11.72 -7.46 -1.99
C LYS A 59 -12.80 -7.16 -3.02
N GLU A 60 -13.68 -6.21 -2.75
CA GLU A 60 -14.71 -5.78 -3.70
C GLU A 60 -14.09 -5.03 -4.89
N ASN A 61 -12.92 -4.42 -4.65
CA ASN A 61 -12.19 -3.64 -5.65
C ASN A 61 -11.04 -4.45 -6.27
N PHE A 62 -10.41 -5.35 -5.50
CA PHE A 62 -9.18 -6.03 -5.91
C PHE A 62 -9.15 -7.51 -5.53
N GLY A 63 -9.06 -8.39 -6.55
CA GLY A 63 -8.89 -9.83 -6.39
C GLY A 63 -7.44 -10.29 -6.49
N TRP A 64 -6.57 -9.87 -5.57
CA TRP A 64 -5.13 -10.18 -5.60
C TRP A 64 -4.76 -11.60 -5.11
N GLY A 65 -5.76 -12.41 -4.81
CA GLY A 65 -5.57 -13.76 -4.27
C GLY A 65 -4.93 -13.76 -2.88
N GLU A 66 -4.50 -14.95 -2.44
CA GLU A 66 -3.99 -15.20 -1.09
C GLU A 66 -2.80 -14.29 -0.71
N THR A 67 -1.93 -13.97 -1.66
CA THR A 67 -0.79 -13.06 -1.41
C THR A 67 -1.28 -11.65 -1.10
N GLY A 68 -2.27 -11.14 -1.83
CA GLY A 68 -2.85 -9.84 -1.56
C GLY A 68 -3.55 -9.80 -0.21
N ASP A 69 -4.29 -10.86 0.12
CA ASP A 69 -4.94 -11.03 1.42
C ASP A 69 -3.93 -10.95 2.56
N ARG A 70 -2.82 -11.67 2.45
CA ARG A 70 -1.77 -11.67 3.47
C ARG A 70 -1.07 -10.32 3.59
N ILE A 71 -0.85 -9.61 2.47
CA ILE A 71 -0.29 -8.25 2.47
C ILE A 71 -1.22 -7.30 3.23
N MET A 72 -2.53 -7.35 2.98
CA MET A 72 -3.50 -6.48 3.63
C MET A 72 -3.62 -6.79 5.13
N GLU A 73 -3.69 -8.08 5.49
CA GLU A 73 -3.70 -8.51 6.88
C GLU A 73 -2.48 -7.99 7.64
N ARG A 74 -1.27 -8.16 7.08
CA ARG A 74 -0.04 -7.65 7.71
C ARG A 74 -0.02 -6.13 7.80
N ALA A 75 -0.54 -5.41 6.80
CA ALA A 75 -0.65 -3.96 6.85
C ALA A 75 -1.54 -3.50 8.01
N LEU A 76 -2.66 -4.20 8.26
CA LEU A 76 -3.56 -3.89 9.37
C LEU A 76 -2.97 -4.23 10.75
N GLU A 77 -2.21 -5.33 10.86
CA GLU A 77 -1.43 -5.64 12.07
C GLU A 77 -0.45 -4.50 12.39
N LEU A 78 0.37 -4.10 11.40
CA LEU A 78 1.35 -3.02 11.55
C LEU A 78 0.69 -1.68 11.91
N LYS A 79 -0.48 -1.40 11.32
CA LYS A 79 -1.24 -0.20 11.66
C LYS A 79 -1.67 -0.21 13.12
N LYS A 80 -2.19 -1.33 13.63
CA LYS A 80 -2.57 -1.48 15.04
C LYS A 80 -1.37 -1.31 15.98
N GLU A 81 -0.22 -1.86 15.60
CA GLU A 81 1.04 -1.69 16.34
C GLU A 81 1.49 -0.22 16.36
N TYR A 82 1.39 0.48 15.23
CA TYR A 82 1.63 1.93 15.14
C TYR A 82 0.67 2.72 16.03
N ASP A 83 -0.65 2.49 15.91
CA ASP A 83 -1.69 3.16 16.70
C ASP A 83 -1.46 2.95 18.21
N SER A 84 -1.04 1.74 18.60
CA SER A 84 -0.72 1.41 19.99
C SER A 84 0.52 2.16 20.50
N ARG A 85 1.56 2.30 19.66
CA ARG A 85 2.78 3.05 19.99
C ARG A 85 2.50 4.54 20.24
N ILE A 86 1.66 5.17 19.42
CA ILE A 86 1.30 6.59 19.57
C ILE A 86 0.30 6.83 20.71
N SER A 87 -0.53 5.86 21.08
CA SER A 87 -1.49 6.01 22.18
C SER A 87 -0.85 5.92 23.57
N LEU A 88 0.40 5.41 23.64
CA LEU A 88 1.17 5.25 24.87
C LEU A 88 2.19 6.38 25.11
N GLY A 89 2.34 7.32 24.17
CA GLY A 89 3.29 8.43 24.25
C GLY A 89 2.60 9.77 24.32
#